data_AF-A0A6J2DZP3-F1
#
_entry.id   AF-A0A6J2DZP3-F1
#
_cell.length_a   1.000
_cell.length_b   1.000
_cell.length_c   1.000
_cell.angle_alpha   90.00
_cell.angle_beta   90.00
_cell.angle_gamma   90.00
#
_symmetry.space_group_name_H-M   'P 1'
#
loop_
_entity.id
_entity.type
_entity.pdbx_description
1 polymer ?
#
loop_
_entity_poly.entity_id
_entity_poly.type
_entity_poly.pdbx_seq_one_letter_code
_entity_poly.pdbx_strand_id
1 'polypeptide(L)'
;MEKQPGEQAAAEPADSGAGGGEGGSPQVAGAQTARPEDRLTLLLRLRAQTKQQLLEYKSVVDANEEKTPEQIMQDKQIEAKIEDLENEIEDVKIAFEIKKLALDRMQLSAALKKNLEKINPKTSVLMDNMKHVLKLNKLIMKSHQESWDLEEKLLDVRKKRLQLKQASESKLLEIQTEKNKQKNDLANMENSDKIKTIQQNLQMEIQITTVIQHVFQNLILGSKANWAEDSAFKETVLQLEKNLTMI
;
A
#
# COMPACT_ATOMS: atom_id res chain seq x y z
N MET A 1 -6.85 -71.52 -25.12
CA MET A 1 -6.07 -71.26 -26.34
C MET A 1 -5.18 -70.06 -26.02
N GLU A 2 -3.87 -70.23 -25.84
CA GLU A 2 -2.84 -70.41 -26.89
C GLU A 2 -2.49 -69.09 -27.59
N LYS A 3 -1.22 -68.72 -27.85
CA LYS A 3 0.05 -69.47 -27.66
C LYS A 3 1.27 -68.50 -27.59
N GLN A 4 2.34 -68.91 -26.90
CA GLN A 4 3.74 -68.51 -27.19
C GLN A 4 4.27 -69.34 -28.39
N PRO A 5 5.31 -68.93 -29.16
CA PRO A 5 6.72 -68.70 -28.74
C PRO A 5 7.39 -67.47 -29.42
N GLY A 6 8.71 -67.17 -29.33
CA GLY A 6 9.85 -67.70 -28.54
C GLY A 6 11.21 -67.61 -29.30
N GLU A 7 12.34 -67.78 -28.59
CA GLU A 7 13.72 -67.98 -29.12
C GLU A 7 14.37 -66.81 -29.92
N GLN A 8 15.69 -66.64 -30.13
CA GLN A 8 17.00 -67.23 -29.71
C GLN A 8 18.00 -66.02 -29.62
N ALA A 9 19.05 -65.88 -28.80
CA ALA A 9 20.19 -66.72 -28.35
C ALA A 9 21.51 -66.56 -29.16
N ALA A 10 22.62 -66.32 -28.42
CA ALA A 10 24.04 -66.61 -28.70
C ALA A 10 25.00 -65.65 -29.50
N ALA A 11 26.12 -65.32 -28.81
CA ALA A 11 27.54 -65.42 -29.24
C ALA A 11 28.39 -64.18 -29.69
N GLU A 12 29.63 -64.21 -29.17
CA GLU A 12 30.88 -63.40 -29.30
C GLU A 12 31.74 -63.79 -30.55
N PRO A 13 33.01 -63.31 -30.80
CA PRO A 13 34.00 -62.55 -29.99
C PRO A 13 34.46 -61.23 -30.70
N ALA A 14 35.69 -60.64 -30.67
CA ALA A 14 37.10 -60.92 -30.24
C ALA A 14 37.91 -59.58 -30.29
N ASP A 15 39.19 -59.40 -29.89
CA ASP A 15 40.19 -60.06 -29.00
C ASP A 15 41.48 -59.15 -28.93
N SER A 16 42.49 -59.48 -28.10
CA SER A 16 43.86 -58.91 -27.98
C SER A 16 44.03 -57.50 -27.36
N GLY A 17 45.16 -57.12 -26.71
CA GLY A 17 46.38 -57.85 -26.30
C GLY A 17 47.63 -56.91 -26.28
N ALA A 18 48.75 -57.15 -25.56
CA ALA A 18 49.07 -58.05 -24.44
C ALA A 18 50.46 -57.69 -23.81
N GLY A 19 50.72 -58.06 -22.54
CA GLY A 19 52.04 -57.96 -21.85
C GLY A 19 52.30 -56.67 -21.04
N GLY A 20 53.25 -56.60 -20.09
CA GLY A 20 54.11 -57.67 -19.51
C GLY A 20 55.36 -57.08 -18.82
N GLY A 21 55.79 -57.62 -17.67
CA GLY A 21 57.04 -57.23 -16.99
C GLY A 21 57.09 -57.52 -15.48
N GLU A 22 58.10 -58.28 -15.04
CA GLU A 22 58.34 -58.61 -13.63
C GLU A 22 59.31 -57.62 -12.95
N GLY A 23 59.19 -57.45 -11.64
CA GLY A 23 60.11 -56.64 -10.82
C GLY A 23 60.08 -57.07 -9.36
N GLY A 24 61.21 -57.52 -8.82
CA GLY A 24 61.27 -58.22 -7.52
C GLY A 24 61.21 -57.32 -6.28
N SER A 25 60.70 -57.87 -5.18
CA SER A 25 60.67 -57.24 -3.86
C SER A 25 62.06 -57.10 -3.21
N PRO A 26 62.33 -55.96 -2.54
CA PRO A 26 63.14 -55.96 -1.33
C PRO A 26 62.28 -55.74 -0.07
N GLN A 27 62.02 -56.85 0.62
CA GLN A 27 62.03 -56.99 2.08
C GLN A 27 61.72 -55.76 2.98
N VAL A 28 60.51 -55.78 3.55
CA VAL A 28 60.03 -55.18 4.80
C VAL A 28 61.07 -54.52 5.73
N ALA A 29 60.92 -53.21 5.95
CA ALA A 29 61.14 -52.55 7.24
C ALA A 29 60.32 -51.25 7.31
N GLY A 30 59.72 -50.92 8.47
CA GLY A 30 59.05 -49.61 8.68
C GLY A 30 57.51 -49.59 8.74
N ALA A 31 56.84 -50.73 8.84
CA ALA A 31 55.39 -50.79 9.02
C ALA A 31 54.94 -50.35 10.43
N GLN A 32 54.94 -49.05 10.71
CA GLN A 32 54.09 -48.48 11.76
C GLN A 32 52.63 -48.51 11.26
N THR A 33 51.98 -49.65 11.44
CA THR A 33 50.57 -49.84 11.11
C THR A 33 49.72 -48.91 11.99
N ALA A 34 49.32 -47.76 11.44
CA ALA A 34 48.43 -46.81 12.10
C ALA A 34 47.24 -47.55 12.71
N ARG A 35 46.99 -47.30 14.00
CA ARG A 35 46.25 -48.18 14.90
C ARG A 35 44.80 -48.33 14.42
N PRO A 36 44.12 -49.46 14.64
CA PRO A 36 42.72 -49.62 14.22
C PRO A 36 41.83 -48.51 14.78
N GLU A 37 42.08 -48.08 16.02
CA GLU A 37 41.49 -46.89 16.65
C GLU A 37 41.73 -45.58 15.86
N ASP A 38 42.94 -45.35 15.33
CA ASP A 38 43.29 -44.15 14.54
C ASP A 38 42.52 -44.13 13.22
N ARG A 39 42.43 -45.29 12.55
CA ARG A 39 41.69 -45.47 11.29
C ARG A 39 40.20 -45.23 11.47
N LEU A 40 39.61 -45.74 12.56
CA LEU A 40 38.21 -45.49 12.90
C LEU A 40 37.96 -44.00 13.21
N THR A 41 38.88 -43.36 13.95
CA THR A 41 38.83 -41.93 14.25
C THR A 41 38.91 -41.07 12.99
N LEU A 42 39.77 -41.44 12.03
CA LEU A 42 39.87 -40.78 10.73
C LEU A 42 38.58 -40.93 9.91
N LEU A 43 37.98 -42.12 9.85
CA LEU A 43 36.71 -42.36 9.15
C LEU A 43 35.55 -41.55 9.76
N LEU A 44 35.48 -41.46 11.09
CA LEU A 44 34.48 -40.64 11.79
C LEU A 44 34.68 -39.13 11.50
N ARG A 45 35.93 -38.66 11.45
CA ARG A 45 36.25 -37.27 11.07
C ARG A 45 35.86 -36.97 9.62
N LEU A 46 36.19 -37.85 8.68
CA LEU A 46 35.81 -37.73 7.28
C LEU A 46 34.29 -37.71 7.12
N ARG A 47 33.56 -38.61 7.79
CA ARG A 47 32.08 -38.63 7.79
C ARG A 47 31.49 -37.31 8.29
N ALA A 48 32.06 -36.73 9.36
CA ALA A 48 31.62 -35.43 9.87
C ALA A 48 31.90 -34.29 8.86
N GLN A 49 33.09 -34.28 8.26
CA GLN A 49 33.49 -33.30 7.25
C GLN A 49 32.61 -33.37 5.99
N THR A 50 32.36 -34.56 5.44
CA THR A 50 31.46 -34.73 4.27
C THR A 50 30.02 -34.33 4.60
N LYS A 51 29.53 -34.63 5.82
CA LYS A 51 28.20 -34.16 6.25
C LYS A 51 28.15 -32.63 6.33
N GLN A 52 29.19 -32.00 6.87
CA GLN A 52 29.29 -30.53 6.96
C GLN A 52 29.32 -29.90 5.56
N GLN A 53 30.16 -30.39 4.66
CA GLN A 53 30.24 -29.91 3.27
C GLN A 53 28.93 -30.09 2.52
N LEU A 54 28.22 -31.22 2.68
CA LEU A 54 26.90 -31.41 2.08
C LEU A 54 25.85 -30.42 2.62
N LEU A 55 25.95 -30.05 3.90
CA LEU A 55 25.05 -29.07 4.51
C LEU A 55 25.38 -27.62 4.07
N GLU A 56 26.67 -27.32 3.89
CA GLU A 56 27.14 -26.05 3.31
C GLU A 56 26.74 -25.92 1.84
N TYR A 57 26.98 -26.93 1.00
CA TYR A 57 26.51 -26.94 -0.39
C TYR A 57 25.00 -26.85 -0.49
N LYS A 58 24.24 -27.56 0.38
CA LYS A 58 22.79 -27.37 0.43
C LYS A 58 22.43 -25.95 0.83
N SER A 59 23.04 -25.39 1.88
CA SER A 59 22.77 -24.01 2.31
C SER A 59 23.10 -22.97 1.23
N VAL A 60 24.07 -23.25 0.35
CA VAL A 60 24.40 -22.40 -0.80
C VAL A 60 23.39 -22.60 -1.93
N VAL A 61 22.91 -23.82 -2.20
CA VAL A 61 21.83 -24.06 -3.18
C VAL A 61 20.52 -23.41 -2.73
N ASP A 62 20.08 -23.69 -1.50
CA ASP A 62 18.86 -23.12 -0.91
C ASP A 62 18.89 -21.57 -0.86
N ALA A 63 20.08 -20.96 -0.72
CA ALA A 63 20.26 -19.51 -0.79
C ALA A 63 20.39 -18.94 -2.21
N ASN A 64 20.86 -19.77 -3.17
CA ASN A 64 20.93 -19.42 -4.59
C ASN A 64 19.60 -19.68 -5.32
N GLU A 65 18.61 -20.33 -4.68
CA GLU A 65 17.20 -20.33 -5.09
C GLU A 65 16.51 -18.97 -4.83
N GLU A 66 17.26 -17.86 -4.94
CA GLU A 66 16.69 -16.52 -5.07
C GLU A 66 15.92 -16.46 -6.40
N LYS A 67 14.61 -16.69 -6.32
CA LYS A 67 13.69 -16.74 -7.47
C LYS A 67 13.92 -15.54 -8.38
N THR A 68 14.25 -15.79 -9.65
CA THR A 68 14.48 -14.71 -10.62
C THR A 68 13.24 -13.82 -10.76
N PRO A 69 13.37 -12.55 -11.17
CA PRO A 69 12.23 -11.66 -11.35
C PRO A 69 11.14 -12.25 -12.26
N GLU A 70 11.54 -12.98 -13.31
CA GLU A 70 10.66 -13.73 -14.20
C GLU A 70 9.92 -14.86 -13.48
N GLN A 71 10.61 -15.61 -12.61
CA GLN A 71 9.99 -16.67 -11.80
C GLN A 71 8.99 -16.07 -10.80
N ILE A 72 9.34 -14.96 -10.12
CA ILE A 72 8.44 -14.25 -9.21
C ILE A 72 7.22 -13.69 -9.97
N MET A 73 7.39 -13.22 -11.20
CA MET A 73 6.31 -12.72 -12.05
C MET A 73 5.39 -13.85 -12.54
N GLN A 74 5.95 -15.03 -12.87
CA GLN A 74 5.17 -16.22 -13.20
C GLN A 74 4.41 -16.75 -11.98
N ASP A 75 5.07 -16.87 -10.84
CA ASP A 75 4.45 -17.29 -9.57
C ASP A 75 3.27 -16.38 -9.22
N LYS A 76 3.42 -15.05 -9.31
CA LYS A 76 2.31 -14.09 -9.11
C LYS A 76 1.19 -14.23 -10.13
N GLN A 77 1.50 -14.57 -11.38
CA GLN A 77 0.47 -14.82 -12.39
C GLN A 77 -0.26 -16.15 -12.14
N ILE A 78 0.40 -17.13 -11.52
CA ILE A 78 -0.22 -18.39 -11.10
C ILE A 78 -1.07 -18.16 -9.83
N GLU A 79 -0.57 -17.40 -8.87
CA GLU A 79 -1.25 -16.99 -7.64
C GLU A 79 -2.55 -16.24 -7.94
N ALA A 80 -2.52 -15.24 -8.82
CA ALA A 80 -3.72 -14.54 -9.28
C ALA A 80 -4.73 -15.46 -10.00
N LYS A 81 -4.26 -16.42 -10.80
CA LYS A 81 -5.13 -17.43 -11.45
C LYS A 81 -5.72 -18.43 -10.45
N ILE A 82 -5.03 -18.71 -9.35
CA ILE A 82 -5.57 -19.53 -8.25
C ILE A 82 -6.65 -18.74 -7.54
N GLU A 83 -6.43 -17.46 -7.21
CA GLU A 83 -7.43 -16.58 -6.63
C GLU A 83 -8.68 -16.45 -7.53
N ASP A 84 -8.51 -16.25 -8.84
CA ASP A 84 -9.62 -16.23 -9.82
C ASP A 84 -10.44 -17.55 -9.78
N LEU A 85 -9.76 -18.71 -9.76
CA LEU A 85 -10.40 -20.03 -9.75
C LEU A 85 -11.04 -20.37 -8.39
N GLU A 86 -10.46 -19.97 -7.27
CA GLU A 86 -11.05 -20.15 -5.94
C GLU A 86 -12.32 -19.32 -5.78
N ASN A 87 -12.34 -18.09 -6.33
CA ASN A 87 -13.55 -17.28 -6.40
C ASN A 87 -14.63 -17.91 -7.30
N GLU A 88 -14.28 -18.41 -8.50
CA GLU A 88 -15.25 -19.12 -9.37
C GLU A 88 -15.82 -20.37 -8.70
N ILE A 89 -14.99 -21.14 -7.99
CA ILE A 89 -15.41 -22.34 -7.25
C ILE A 89 -16.40 -21.98 -6.14
N GLU A 90 -16.15 -20.91 -5.37
CA GLU A 90 -17.05 -20.50 -4.29
C GLU A 90 -18.37 -19.92 -4.84
N ASP A 91 -18.35 -19.13 -5.92
CA ASP A 91 -19.56 -18.65 -6.60
C ASP A 91 -20.42 -19.81 -7.13
N VAL A 92 -19.79 -20.81 -7.78
CA VAL A 92 -20.47 -22.02 -8.27
C VAL A 92 -21.04 -22.85 -7.11
N LYS A 93 -20.33 -22.93 -5.98
CA LYS A 93 -20.76 -23.62 -4.75
C LYS A 93 -21.94 -22.92 -4.09
N ILE A 94 -21.90 -21.60 -3.92
CA ILE A 94 -23.02 -20.79 -3.43
C ILE A 94 -24.24 -20.97 -4.35
N ALA A 95 -24.05 -20.89 -5.66
CA ALA A 95 -25.12 -21.09 -6.64
C ALA A 95 -25.70 -22.52 -6.60
N PHE A 96 -24.88 -23.54 -6.32
CA PHE A 96 -25.33 -24.92 -6.13
C PHE A 96 -26.15 -25.08 -4.84
N GLU A 97 -25.68 -24.54 -3.71
CA GLU A 97 -26.39 -24.63 -2.42
C GLU A 97 -27.76 -23.91 -2.49
N ILE A 98 -27.83 -22.74 -3.12
CA ILE A 98 -29.10 -22.02 -3.35
C ILE A 98 -30.06 -22.85 -4.21
N LYS A 99 -29.58 -23.45 -5.32
CA LYS A 99 -30.40 -24.30 -6.21
C LYS A 99 -30.88 -25.56 -5.48
N LYS A 100 -30.02 -26.20 -4.68
CA LYS A 100 -30.35 -27.36 -3.86
C LYS A 100 -31.42 -27.01 -2.82
N LEU A 101 -31.24 -25.93 -2.07
CA LEU A 101 -32.22 -25.46 -1.08
C LEU A 101 -33.58 -25.14 -1.71
N ALA A 102 -33.60 -24.58 -2.91
CA ALA A 102 -34.83 -24.34 -3.67
C ALA A 102 -35.51 -25.66 -4.09
N LEU A 103 -34.74 -26.65 -4.55
CA LEU A 103 -35.24 -27.98 -4.90
C LEU A 103 -35.80 -28.72 -3.68
N ASP A 104 -35.06 -28.75 -2.57
CA ASP A 104 -35.47 -29.41 -1.31
C ASP A 104 -36.77 -28.79 -0.77
N ARG A 105 -36.89 -27.46 -0.78
CA ARG A 105 -38.12 -26.73 -0.42
C ARG A 105 -39.29 -27.07 -1.35
N MET A 106 -39.05 -27.23 -2.65
CA MET A 106 -40.08 -27.60 -3.63
C MET A 106 -40.55 -29.04 -3.45
N GLN A 107 -39.63 -29.99 -3.24
CA GLN A 107 -39.94 -31.40 -2.96
C GLN A 107 -40.74 -31.54 -1.66
N LEU A 108 -40.31 -30.87 -0.59
CA LEU A 108 -41.03 -30.84 0.69
C LEU A 108 -42.44 -30.26 0.53
N SER A 109 -42.59 -29.17 -0.23
CA SER A 109 -43.90 -28.55 -0.50
C SER A 109 -44.83 -29.47 -1.29
N ALA A 110 -44.31 -30.21 -2.27
CA ALA A 110 -45.08 -31.19 -3.03
C ALA A 110 -45.50 -32.40 -2.17
N ALA A 111 -44.61 -32.90 -1.30
CA ALA A 111 -44.91 -33.98 -0.37
C ALA A 111 -45.96 -33.56 0.69
N LEU A 112 -45.83 -32.34 1.24
CA LEU A 112 -46.82 -31.77 2.16
C LEU A 112 -48.19 -31.63 1.50
N LYS A 113 -48.26 -31.07 0.28
CA LYS A 113 -49.50 -30.97 -0.49
C LYS A 113 -50.17 -32.34 -0.67
N LYS A 114 -49.42 -33.34 -1.15
CA LYS A 114 -49.92 -34.71 -1.39
C LYS A 114 -50.39 -35.43 -0.12
N ASN A 115 -49.90 -35.04 1.06
CA ASN A 115 -50.39 -35.55 2.34
C ASN A 115 -51.62 -34.78 2.85
N LEU A 116 -51.67 -33.46 2.67
CA LEU A 116 -52.85 -32.64 3.01
C LEU A 116 -54.09 -33.04 2.18
N GLU A 117 -53.91 -33.34 0.89
CA GLU A 117 -54.97 -33.81 -0.02
C GLU A 117 -55.59 -35.16 0.38
N LYS A 118 -54.94 -35.93 1.27
CA LYS A 118 -55.41 -37.25 1.73
C LYS A 118 -56.20 -37.23 3.03
N ILE A 119 -56.29 -36.09 3.72
CA ILE A 119 -56.83 -36.01 5.08
C ILE A 119 -58.09 -35.14 5.08
N ASN A 120 -59.16 -35.65 5.68
CA ASN A 120 -60.47 -34.99 5.81
C ASN A 120 -60.74 -34.57 7.28
N PRO A 121 -61.87 -33.94 7.58
CA PRO A 121 -62.05 -32.48 7.63
C PRO A 121 -61.25 -31.74 8.74
N LYS A 122 -60.52 -32.45 9.62
CA LYS A 122 -59.62 -31.81 10.61
C LYS A 122 -58.51 -30.97 9.96
N THR A 123 -58.26 -31.22 8.68
CA THR A 123 -57.44 -30.41 7.77
C THR A 123 -57.86 -28.94 7.65
N SER A 124 -59.11 -28.56 7.97
CA SER A 124 -59.55 -27.15 7.91
C SER A 124 -58.66 -26.24 8.76
N VAL A 125 -58.50 -26.54 10.06
CA VAL A 125 -57.69 -25.72 10.98
C VAL A 125 -56.21 -25.70 10.57
N LEU A 126 -55.69 -26.83 10.07
CA LEU A 126 -54.32 -26.91 9.56
C LEU A 126 -54.13 -26.08 8.28
N MET A 127 -55.14 -26.04 7.40
CA MET A 127 -55.15 -25.25 6.17
C MET A 127 -55.26 -23.76 6.47
N ASP A 128 -56.11 -23.34 7.41
CA ASP A 128 -56.20 -21.95 7.85
C ASP A 128 -54.94 -21.48 8.57
N ASN A 129 -54.32 -22.33 9.40
CA ASN A 129 -52.99 -22.06 9.98
C ASN A 129 -51.92 -21.92 8.89
N MET A 130 -51.86 -22.83 7.91
CA MET A 130 -50.93 -22.72 6.77
C MET A 130 -51.16 -21.43 5.97
N LYS A 131 -52.43 -21.05 5.76
CA LYS A 131 -52.84 -19.82 5.08
C LYS A 131 -52.46 -18.56 5.88
N HIS A 132 -52.45 -18.63 7.21
CA HIS A 132 -51.91 -17.59 8.08
C HIS A 132 -50.38 -17.52 8.02
N VAL A 133 -49.68 -18.65 8.09
CA VAL A 133 -48.21 -18.73 7.93
C VAL A 133 -47.75 -18.18 6.58
N LEU A 134 -48.47 -18.48 5.48
CA LEU A 134 -48.17 -17.92 4.17
C LEU A 134 -48.38 -16.40 4.10
N LYS A 135 -49.41 -15.85 4.77
CA LYS A 135 -49.58 -14.40 4.92
C LYS A 135 -48.43 -13.79 5.72
N LEU A 136 -48.05 -14.42 6.84
CA LEU A 136 -46.96 -13.95 7.70
C LEU A 136 -45.63 -13.95 6.96
N ASN A 137 -45.29 -15.03 6.25
CA ASN A 137 -44.10 -15.12 5.41
C ASN A 137 -44.10 -14.06 4.30
N LYS A 138 -45.25 -13.73 3.70
CA LYS A 138 -45.33 -12.63 2.72
C LYS A 138 -45.02 -11.26 3.34
N LEU A 139 -45.45 -11.01 4.58
CA LEU A 139 -45.11 -9.79 5.31
C LEU A 139 -43.63 -9.75 5.73
N ILE A 140 -43.09 -10.88 6.19
CA ILE A 140 -41.67 -11.04 6.54
C ILE A 140 -40.77 -10.79 5.32
N MET A 141 -41.08 -11.36 4.16
CA MET A 141 -40.36 -11.11 2.91
C MET A 141 -40.40 -9.63 2.49
N LYS A 142 -41.54 -8.94 2.67
CA LYS A 142 -41.65 -7.50 2.40
C LYS A 142 -40.76 -6.68 3.34
N SER A 143 -40.75 -7.01 4.63
CA SER A 143 -39.90 -6.38 5.65
C SER A 143 -38.40 -6.59 5.39
N HIS A 144 -38.00 -7.79 4.93
CA HIS A 144 -36.61 -8.05 4.52
C HIS A 144 -36.21 -7.22 3.29
N GLN A 145 -37.06 -7.13 2.26
CA GLN A 145 -36.79 -6.28 1.10
C GLN A 145 -36.65 -4.81 1.52
N GLU A 146 -37.57 -4.29 2.34
CA GLU A 146 -37.50 -2.91 2.85
C GLU A 146 -36.24 -2.66 3.69
N SER A 147 -35.73 -3.68 4.39
CA SER A 147 -34.47 -3.61 5.15
C SER A 147 -33.25 -3.56 4.22
N TRP A 148 -33.21 -4.38 3.17
CA TRP A 148 -32.13 -4.34 2.15
C TRP A 148 -32.12 -3.02 1.39
N ASP A 149 -33.29 -2.55 0.95
CA ASP A 149 -33.51 -1.23 0.34
C ASP A 149 -33.02 -0.07 1.22
N LEU A 150 -33.06 -0.21 2.56
CA LEU A 150 -32.57 0.79 3.51
C LEU A 150 -31.06 0.65 3.75
N GLU A 151 -30.53 -0.57 3.79
CA GLU A 151 -29.09 -0.83 3.98
C GLU A 151 -28.27 -0.38 2.76
N GLU A 152 -28.76 -0.57 1.54
CA GLU A 152 -28.13 -0.03 0.32
C GLU A 152 -28.03 1.51 0.37
N LYS A 153 -29.12 2.19 0.73
CA LYS A 153 -29.17 3.65 0.87
C LYS A 153 -28.24 4.13 2.00
N LEU A 154 -28.13 3.37 3.08
CA LEU A 154 -27.18 3.64 4.17
C LEU A 154 -25.72 3.47 3.71
N LEU A 155 -25.43 2.51 2.85
CA LEU A 155 -24.10 2.28 2.27
C LEU A 155 -23.71 3.43 1.32
N ASP A 156 -24.61 3.87 0.44
CA ASP A 156 -24.41 5.05 -0.43
C ASP A 156 -24.15 6.33 0.39
N VAL A 157 -24.93 6.58 1.45
CA VAL A 157 -24.70 7.72 2.36
C VAL A 157 -23.33 7.59 3.07
N ARG A 158 -22.95 6.39 3.52
CA ARG A 158 -21.61 6.13 4.10
C ARG A 158 -20.49 6.42 3.10
N LYS A 159 -20.65 6.03 1.83
CA LYS A 159 -19.72 6.26 0.72
C LYS A 159 -19.56 7.74 0.38
N LYS A 160 -20.67 8.46 0.19
CA LYS A 160 -20.69 9.92 -0.05
C LYS A 160 -20.05 10.71 1.09
N ARG A 161 -20.32 10.31 2.34
CA ARG A 161 -19.69 10.90 3.55
C ARG A 161 -18.18 10.68 3.59
N LEU A 162 -17.68 9.52 3.16
CA LEU A 162 -16.24 9.24 3.09
C LEU A 162 -15.57 10.11 2.02
N GLN A 163 -16.14 10.19 0.82
CA GLN A 163 -15.65 11.04 -0.27
C GLN A 163 -15.61 12.52 0.14
N LEU A 164 -16.65 13.01 0.82
CA LEU A 164 -16.69 14.38 1.34
C LEU A 164 -15.59 14.63 2.40
N LYS A 165 -15.31 13.65 3.27
CA LYS A 165 -14.21 13.76 4.25
C LYS A 165 -12.86 13.87 3.53
N GLN A 166 -12.60 13.01 2.55
CA GLN A 166 -11.36 13.02 1.77
C GLN A 166 -11.17 14.33 0.99
N ALA A 167 -12.24 14.86 0.39
CA ALA A 167 -12.20 16.15 -0.30
C ALA A 167 -11.94 17.33 0.65
N SER A 168 -12.55 17.31 1.85
CA SER A 168 -12.31 18.31 2.90
C SER A 168 -10.88 18.28 3.42
N GLU A 169 -10.32 17.08 3.63
CA GLU A 169 -8.94 16.85 4.08
C GLU A 169 -7.92 17.32 3.03
N SER A 170 -8.12 16.98 1.75
CA SER A 170 -7.33 17.49 0.64
C SER A 170 -7.36 19.03 0.55
N LYS A 171 -8.53 19.65 0.70
CA LYS A 171 -8.67 21.11 0.66
C LYS A 171 -8.10 21.82 1.88
N LEU A 172 -8.09 21.17 3.05
CA LEU A 172 -7.41 21.70 4.24
C LEU A 172 -5.89 21.74 4.03
N LEU A 173 -5.33 20.70 3.39
CA LEU A 173 -3.91 20.67 3.02
C LEU A 173 -3.56 21.75 1.99
N GLU A 174 -4.40 21.95 0.96
CA GLU A 174 -4.28 23.03 -0.04
C GLU A 174 -4.26 24.43 0.64
N ILE A 175 -5.17 24.68 1.57
CA ILE A 175 -5.22 25.94 2.33
C ILE A 175 -3.95 26.10 3.19
N GLN A 176 -3.43 25.03 3.78
CA GLN A 176 -2.22 25.08 4.59
C GLN A 176 -0.95 25.31 3.76
N THR A 177 -0.83 24.72 2.57
CA THR A 177 0.32 24.95 1.68
C THR A 177 0.33 26.36 1.10
N GLU A 178 -0.82 26.86 0.62
CA GLU A 178 -0.91 28.22 0.09
C GLU A 178 -0.71 29.28 1.19
N LYS A 179 -1.19 29.06 2.42
CA LYS A 179 -0.90 29.93 3.58
C LYS A 179 0.59 29.96 3.92
N ASN A 180 1.29 28.82 3.85
CA ASN A 180 2.74 28.77 4.07
C ASN A 180 3.51 29.48 2.95
N LYS A 181 3.06 29.34 1.69
CA LYS A 181 3.60 30.07 0.54
C LYS A 181 3.44 31.59 0.71
N GLN A 182 2.23 32.08 1.02
CA GLN A 182 1.99 33.51 1.28
C GLN A 182 2.86 34.07 2.42
N LYS A 183 3.09 33.28 3.48
CA LYS A 183 4.00 33.68 4.57
C LYS A 183 5.46 33.80 4.09
N ASN A 184 5.92 32.86 3.27
CA ASN A 184 7.27 32.91 2.69
C ASN A 184 7.41 34.08 1.69
N ASP A 185 6.42 34.30 0.83
CA ASP A 185 6.39 35.39 -0.14
C ASP A 185 6.42 36.77 0.56
N LEU A 186 5.66 36.93 1.65
CA LEU A 186 5.71 38.13 2.49
C LEU A 186 7.08 38.32 3.14
N ALA A 187 7.66 37.27 3.73
CA ALA A 187 8.99 37.34 4.35
C ALA A 187 10.11 37.63 3.34
N ASN A 188 9.99 37.11 2.11
CA ASN A 188 10.88 37.41 0.99
C ASN A 188 10.73 38.87 0.52
N MET A 189 9.50 39.40 0.51
CA MET A 189 9.24 40.80 0.15
C MET A 189 9.79 41.75 1.21
N GLU A 190 9.51 41.52 2.50
CA GLU A 190 10.02 42.31 3.63
C GLU A 190 11.55 42.30 3.69
N ASN A 191 12.18 41.17 3.37
CA ASN A 191 13.64 41.08 3.26
C ASN A 191 14.23 41.63 1.95
N SER A 192 13.41 42.08 0.99
CA SER A 192 13.90 42.56 -0.30
C SER A 192 14.79 43.78 -0.16
N ASP A 193 16.01 43.70 -0.69
CA ASP A 193 16.96 44.82 -0.70
C ASP A 193 16.40 46.05 -1.42
N LYS A 194 15.43 45.86 -2.34
CA LYS A 194 14.70 46.96 -3.00
C LYS A 194 13.83 47.74 -2.02
N ILE A 195 13.18 47.08 -1.07
CA ILE A 195 12.37 47.75 -0.05
C ILE A 195 13.27 48.43 0.99
N LYS A 196 14.35 47.75 1.42
CA LYS A 196 15.35 48.33 2.33
C LYS A 196 16.02 49.58 1.75
N THR A 197 16.40 49.56 0.48
CA THR A 197 16.99 50.74 -0.21
C THR A 197 15.97 51.86 -0.44
N ILE A 198 14.70 51.55 -0.74
CA ILE A 198 13.64 52.57 -0.80
C ILE A 198 13.41 53.22 0.57
N GLN A 199 13.39 52.44 1.66
CA GLN A 199 13.28 52.96 3.02
C GLN A 199 14.48 53.86 3.40
N GLN A 200 15.70 53.44 3.07
CA GLN A 200 16.91 54.24 3.30
C GLN A 200 16.91 55.56 2.51
N ASN A 201 16.51 55.52 1.24
CA ASN A 201 16.39 56.72 0.41
C ASN A 201 15.33 57.67 0.97
N LEU A 202 14.15 57.16 1.35
CA LEU A 202 13.08 57.96 1.96
C LEU A 202 13.55 58.60 3.28
N GLN A 203 14.29 57.86 4.12
CA GLN A 203 14.87 58.41 5.35
C GLN A 203 15.90 59.52 5.06
N MET A 204 16.70 59.38 4.01
CA MET A 204 17.66 60.41 3.59
C MET A 204 16.95 61.66 3.07
N GLU A 205 15.92 61.53 2.24
CA GLU A 205 15.13 62.66 1.74
C GLU A 205 14.40 63.40 2.87
N ILE A 206 13.88 62.68 3.87
CA ILE A 206 13.30 63.29 5.09
C ILE A 206 14.37 64.08 5.87
N GLN A 207 15.57 63.53 6.04
CA GLN A 207 16.67 64.23 6.72
C GLN A 207 17.13 65.48 5.96
N ILE A 208 17.30 65.39 4.64
CA ILE A 208 17.64 66.53 3.77
C ILE A 208 16.56 67.61 3.87
N THR A 209 15.28 67.23 3.76
CA THR A 209 14.14 68.15 3.89
C THR A 209 14.12 68.84 5.26
N THR A 210 14.36 68.08 6.34
CA THR A 210 14.44 68.62 7.71
C THR A 210 15.60 69.61 7.89
N VAL A 211 16.77 69.35 7.29
CA VAL A 211 17.90 70.29 7.32
C VAL A 211 17.57 71.57 6.55
N ILE A 212 16.96 71.45 5.36
CA ILE A 212 16.52 72.59 4.55
C ILE A 212 15.46 73.43 5.31
N GLN A 213 14.51 72.76 5.95
CA GLN A 213 13.47 73.36 6.81
C GLN A 213 14.09 74.17 7.96
N HIS A 214 15.04 73.60 8.70
CA HIS A 214 15.80 74.32 9.74
C HIS A 214 16.63 75.49 9.18
N VAL A 215 17.24 75.37 8.00
CA VAL A 215 18.02 76.47 7.38
C VAL A 215 17.10 77.64 7.02
N PHE A 216 15.93 77.39 6.43
CA PHE A 216 14.96 78.44 6.12
C PHE A 216 14.39 79.09 7.39
N GLN A 217 14.03 78.32 8.42
CA GLN A 217 13.62 78.86 9.72
C GLN A 217 14.68 79.83 10.29
N ASN A 218 15.94 79.39 10.37
CA ASN A 218 17.04 80.20 10.91
C ASN A 218 17.31 81.45 10.07
N LEU A 219 17.21 81.36 8.73
CA LEU A 219 17.38 82.51 7.84
C LEU A 219 16.26 83.54 8.03
N ILE A 220 15.00 83.10 8.15
CA ILE A 220 13.85 83.99 8.37
C ILE A 220 13.98 84.68 9.74
N LEU A 221 14.27 83.94 10.80
CA LEU A 221 14.49 84.51 12.15
C LEU A 221 15.69 85.47 12.18
N GLY A 222 16.80 85.12 11.53
CA GLY A 222 18.00 85.95 11.45
C GLY A 222 17.83 87.22 10.62
N SER A 223 16.93 87.22 9.63
CA SER A 223 16.68 88.35 8.73
C SER A 223 16.06 89.58 9.41
N LYS A 224 15.43 89.39 10.59
CA LYS A 224 14.60 90.39 11.28
C LYS A 224 13.45 90.97 10.44
N ALA A 225 13.00 90.28 9.40
CA ALA A 225 11.75 90.61 8.73
C ALA A 225 10.55 90.43 9.68
N ASN A 226 9.56 91.33 9.64
CA ASN A 226 8.34 91.24 10.46
C ASN A 226 7.37 90.18 9.90
N TRP A 227 7.80 88.92 9.87
CA TRP A 227 7.07 87.77 9.30
C TRP A 227 5.72 87.49 9.95
N ALA A 228 5.41 88.11 11.09
CA ALA A 228 4.13 88.01 11.78
C ALA A 228 3.06 89.02 11.30
N GLU A 229 3.45 90.05 10.52
CA GLU A 229 2.53 91.08 10.00
C GLU A 229 1.83 90.66 8.70
N ASP A 230 2.55 90.02 7.76
CA ASP A 230 1.94 89.41 6.58
C ASP A 230 1.32 88.04 6.93
N SER A 231 0.02 87.90 6.70
CA SER A 231 -0.70 86.65 6.95
C SER A 231 -0.25 85.49 6.05
N ALA A 232 0.19 85.76 4.82
CA ALA A 232 0.62 84.71 3.88
C ALA A 232 2.02 84.18 4.24
N PHE A 233 2.97 85.08 4.52
CA PHE A 233 4.28 84.69 5.01
C PHE A 233 4.21 84.03 6.39
N LYS A 234 3.37 84.53 7.31
CA LYS A 234 3.10 83.89 8.61
C LYS A 234 2.58 82.45 8.48
N GLU A 235 1.63 82.19 7.59
CA GLU A 235 1.18 80.83 7.32
C GLU A 235 2.33 79.96 6.80
N THR A 236 3.13 80.48 5.86
CA THR A 236 4.30 79.78 5.31
C THR A 236 5.31 79.39 6.40
N VAL A 237 5.62 80.30 7.33
CA VAL A 237 6.51 80.02 8.48
C VAL A 237 5.92 78.94 9.39
N LEU A 238 4.62 78.99 9.69
CA LEU A 238 3.94 77.99 10.52
C LEU A 238 3.78 76.62 9.82
N GLN A 239 3.80 76.57 8.49
CA GLN A 239 3.93 75.32 7.73
C GLN A 239 5.37 74.78 7.82
N LEU A 240 6.38 75.65 7.76
CA LEU A 240 7.79 75.29 8.01
C LEU A 240 8.09 74.86 9.45
N GLU A 241 7.22 75.11 10.43
CA GLU A 241 7.36 74.59 11.81
C GLU A 241 6.90 73.12 11.95
N LYS A 242 6.10 72.62 11.00
CA LYS A 242 5.58 71.24 11.01
C LYS A 242 6.65 70.26 10.52
N ASN A 243 7.40 69.68 11.44
CA ASN A 243 8.37 68.63 11.14
C ASN A 243 7.69 67.41 10.48
N LEU A 244 8.32 66.84 9.45
CA LEU A 244 7.94 65.58 8.79
C LEU A 244 8.24 64.36 9.69
N THR A 245 7.63 64.36 10.87
CA THR A 245 7.73 63.29 11.87
C THR A 245 6.81 62.14 11.46
N MET A 246 7.31 60.90 11.49
CA MET A 246 6.56 59.73 11.03
C MET A 246 5.24 59.51 11.77
N ILE A 247 4.25 59.06 10.99
CA ILE A 247 3.24 58.07 11.40
C ILE A 247 3.75 56.71 10.92
#